data_AF-A0A175VUH7-F1
#
_entry.id   AF-A0A175VUH7-F1
#
_cell.length_a   1.000
_cell.length_b   1.000
_cell.length_c   1.000
_cell.angle_alpha   90.00
_cell.angle_beta   90.00
_cell.angle_gamma   90.00
#
_symmetry.space_group_name_H-M   'P 1'
#
loop_
_entity.id
_entity.type
_entity.pdbx_description
1 polymer ?
#
loop_
_entity_poly.entity_id
_entity_poly.type
_entity_poly.pdbx_seq_one_letter_code
_entity_poly.pdbx_strand_id
1 'polypeptide(L)'
;MANATVTSDLPPLPTYETRPMPDLLPFISDFWLSLILPHIAYWAVSMFFHVIDVYDLFPQYRLHTPEEITQRNLASRYEVARDVIIEQIIQIATSAVLSLTEAQQMTGMEDYDVAVWATRIRLAQRALPTILGVLGLNAASISKNMAASHPLLAGALAGGHYPFLTTTLDGITGTPVPAFATWELLVAKALYWIIIPSFQMWVAICFLDTWQYFWHRAMHLNKWMYTHWHARHHRLYVPYAYGALYNHPVEGFVLDTLGAGIAYKVAFLSPRLGMAFFVGSMMKTVDDHCGYALPWDPLQHITSNNAAYHDIHHQSWGIKTNFSQPFFTIWDRLLGTMWKGDAKLKYERTRTTAEMKKERKAEMGSVVANGKTEAK
;
A
#
# COMPACT_ATOMS: atom_id res chain seq x y z
N MET A 1 -28.82 19.60 -22.50
CA MET A 1 -30.03 18.83 -22.84
C MET A 1 -30.02 17.53 -22.03
N ALA A 2 -30.71 17.50 -20.90
CA ALA A 2 -30.89 16.26 -20.14
C ALA A 2 -31.97 15.44 -20.87
N ASN A 3 -31.63 14.23 -21.30
CA ASN A 3 -32.57 13.28 -21.88
C ASN A 3 -33.65 12.96 -20.85
N ALA A 4 -34.80 13.62 -20.95
CA ALA A 4 -36.03 13.26 -20.26
C ALA A 4 -36.65 12.03 -20.94
N THR A 5 -35.89 10.95 -21.11
CA THR A 5 -36.48 9.62 -21.29
C THR A 5 -36.97 9.19 -19.92
N VAL A 6 -38.25 9.51 -19.70
CA VAL A 6 -39.08 9.14 -18.56
C VAL A 6 -38.95 7.65 -18.27
N THR A 7 -38.12 7.28 -17.29
CA THR A 7 -38.45 6.15 -16.42
C THR A 7 -39.08 6.77 -15.18
N SER A 8 -40.40 6.91 -15.16
CA SER A 8 -41.17 7.67 -14.15
C SER A 8 -40.90 7.26 -12.70
N ASP A 9 -40.34 6.08 -12.49
CA ASP A 9 -40.26 5.44 -11.17
C ASP A 9 -38.87 5.58 -10.51
N LEU A 10 -37.90 6.21 -11.18
CA LEU A 10 -36.58 6.45 -10.60
C LEU A 10 -36.54 7.78 -9.86
N PRO A 11 -35.95 7.83 -8.66
CA PRO A 11 -35.72 9.09 -7.98
C PRO A 11 -34.84 10.03 -8.83
N PRO A 12 -35.17 11.33 -8.88
CA PRO A 12 -34.37 12.30 -9.60
C PRO A 12 -32.99 12.46 -8.95
N LEU A 13 -31.97 12.72 -9.78
CA LEU A 13 -30.62 12.98 -9.29
C LEU A 13 -30.52 14.41 -8.74
N PRO A 14 -29.78 14.63 -7.64
CA PRO A 14 -29.60 15.96 -7.08
C PRO A 14 -28.78 16.84 -8.03
N THR A 15 -29.06 18.14 -8.06
CA THR A 15 -28.19 19.11 -8.73
C THR A 15 -26.88 19.27 -7.96
N TYR A 16 -25.80 19.58 -8.66
CA TYR A 16 -24.50 19.83 -8.05
C TYR A 16 -23.80 21.02 -8.72
N GLU A 17 -22.92 21.67 -7.97
CA GLU A 17 -21.98 22.66 -8.47
C GLU A 17 -20.56 22.17 -8.18
N THR A 18 -19.70 22.19 -9.19
CA THR A 18 -18.32 21.76 -9.02
C THR A 18 -17.43 22.94 -8.63
N ARG A 19 -16.47 22.67 -7.75
CA ARG A 19 -15.41 23.61 -7.39
C ARG A 19 -14.08 22.88 -7.25
N PRO A 20 -12.94 23.56 -7.39
CA PRO A 20 -11.64 22.97 -7.08
C PRO A 20 -11.64 22.39 -5.67
N MET A 21 -11.11 21.18 -5.52
CA MET A 21 -10.94 20.55 -4.22
C MET A 21 -9.95 21.39 -3.39
N PRO A 22 -10.32 21.82 -2.17
CA PRO A 22 -9.43 22.59 -1.33
C PRO A 22 -8.24 21.72 -0.91
N ASP A 23 -7.06 22.29 -0.75
CA ASP A 23 -5.88 21.58 -0.28
C ASP A 23 -6.13 20.88 1.06
N LEU A 24 -5.52 19.71 1.26
CA LEU A 24 -5.67 18.90 2.47
C LEU A 24 -5.13 19.62 3.71
N LEU A 25 -4.05 20.38 3.54
CA LEU A 25 -3.41 21.15 4.61
C LEU A 25 -3.38 22.64 4.24
N PRO A 26 -3.71 23.56 5.17
CA PRO A 26 -3.87 24.98 4.84
C PRO A 26 -2.56 25.70 4.50
N PHE A 27 -1.40 25.10 4.82
CA PHE A 27 -0.08 25.71 4.67
C PHE A 27 0.75 25.11 3.52
N ILE A 28 0.25 24.11 2.81
CA ILE A 28 0.93 23.47 1.68
C ILE A 28 -0.09 22.93 0.68
N SER A 29 0.10 23.26 -0.60
CA SER A 29 -0.79 22.76 -1.66
C SER A 29 -0.72 21.24 -1.78
N ASP A 30 -1.80 20.59 -2.24
CA ASP A 30 -1.81 19.14 -2.50
C ASP A 30 -0.73 18.71 -3.50
N PHE A 31 -0.33 19.60 -4.43
CA PHE A 31 0.81 19.38 -5.32
C PHE A 31 2.13 19.21 -4.55
N TRP A 32 2.57 20.22 -3.79
CA TRP A 32 3.80 20.11 -3.01
C TRP A 32 3.73 19.02 -1.93
N LEU A 33 2.55 18.80 -1.35
CA LEU A 33 2.34 17.75 -0.35
C LEU A 33 2.57 16.36 -0.96
N SER A 34 2.01 16.07 -2.14
CA SER A 34 2.18 14.76 -2.79
C SER A 34 3.63 14.46 -3.15
N LEU A 35 4.44 15.49 -3.42
CA LEU A 35 5.86 15.38 -3.74
C LEU A 35 6.70 15.05 -2.51
N ILE A 36 6.41 15.61 -1.34
CA ILE A 36 7.29 15.48 -0.16
C ILE A 36 6.80 14.48 0.88
N LEU A 37 5.49 14.22 0.95
CA LEU A 37 4.88 13.43 2.01
C LEU A 37 5.43 11.99 2.10
N PRO A 38 5.62 11.24 1.00
CA PRO A 38 6.23 9.92 1.08
C PRO A 38 7.63 9.95 1.71
N HIS A 39 8.43 10.99 1.43
CA HIS A 39 9.79 11.12 1.97
C HIS A 39 9.80 11.54 3.43
N ILE A 40 8.86 12.38 3.86
CA ILE A 40 8.64 12.67 5.29
C ILE A 40 8.30 11.37 6.02
N ALA A 41 7.38 10.56 5.48
CA ALA A 41 7.02 9.27 6.06
C ALA A 41 8.21 8.29 6.08
N TYR A 42 8.99 8.23 5.00
CA TYR A 42 10.22 7.44 4.91
C TYR A 42 11.16 7.74 6.08
N TRP A 43 11.49 9.01 6.28
CA TRP A 43 12.42 9.42 7.33
C TRP A 43 11.81 9.28 8.72
N ALA A 44 10.51 9.52 8.90
CA ALA A 44 9.84 9.34 10.18
C ALA A 44 9.90 7.89 10.66
N VAL A 45 9.52 6.92 9.80
CA VAL A 45 9.59 5.49 10.12
C VAL A 45 11.03 5.03 10.26
N SER A 46 11.92 5.49 9.38
CA SER A 46 13.33 5.13 9.45
C SER A 46 13.99 5.61 10.75
N MET A 47 13.69 6.82 11.18
CA MET A 47 14.26 7.37 12.42
C MET A 47 13.64 6.73 13.66
N PHE A 48 12.37 6.30 13.61
CA PHE A 48 11.79 5.48 14.67
C PHE A 48 12.62 4.20 14.91
N PHE A 49 12.90 3.42 13.86
CA PHE A 49 13.74 2.23 13.98
C PHE A 49 15.21 2.57 14.30
N HIS A 50 15.72 3.70 13.80
CA HIS A 50 17.07 4.14 14.14
C HIS A 50 17.22 4.47 15.63
N VAL A 51 16.22 5.10 16.24
CA VAL A 51 16.16 5.36 17.69
C VAL A 51 16.11 4.03 18.46
N ILE A 52 15.30 3.07 18.02
CA ILE A 52 15.27 1.72 18.60
C ILE A 52 16.66 1.08 18.55
N ASP A 53 17.37 1.18 17.42
CA ASP A 53 18.72 0.62 17.26
C ASP A 53 19.75 1.30 18.18
N VAL A 54 19.79 2.64 18.18
CA VAL A 54 20.76 3.43 18.96
C VAL A 54 20.61 3.25 20.46
N TYR A 55 19.37 3.17 20.95
CA TYR A 55 19.08 2.96 22.37
C TYR A 55 18.93 1.50 22.77
N ASP A 56 19.21 0.57 21.86
CA ASP A 56 19.08 -0.88 22.07
C ASP A 56 17.72 -1.29 22.63
N LEU A 57 16.65 -0.68 22.10
CA LEU A 57 15.28 -1.00 22.51
C LEU A 57 14.85 -2.31 21.85
N PHE A 58 14.18 -3.16 22.63
CA PHE A 58 13.63 -4.45 22.18
C PHE A 58 14.63 -5.40 21.49
N PRO A 59 15.82 -5.66 22.08
CA PRO A 59 16.85 -6.48 21.46
C PRO A 59 16.38 -7.92 21.16
N GLN A 60 15.37 -8.42 21.88
CA GLN A 60 14.77 -9.74 21.66
C GLN A 60 14.04 -9.89 20.30
N TYR A 61 13.70 -8.77 19.65
CA TYR A 61 13.03 -8.76 18.34
C TYR A 61 13.96 -8.31 17.20
N ARG A 62 15.21 -7.99 17.50
CA ARG A 62 16.22 -7.64 16.49
C ARG A 62 16.66 -8.90 15.75
N LEU A 63 16.77 -8.83 14.43
CA LEU A 63 17.13 -9.97 13.58
C LEU A 63 18.63 -10.30 13.62
N HIS A 64 19.48 -9.28 13.80
CA HIS A 64 20.94 -9.40 13.80
C HIS A 64 21.55 -8.62 14.96
N THR A 65 22.72 -9.01 15.44
CA THR A 65 23.45 -8.27 16.47
C THR A 65 24.08 -6.97 15.92
N PRO A 66 24.32 -5.94 16.77
CA PRO A 66 25.06 -4.74 16.36
C PRO A 66 26.46 -5.05 15.77
N GLU A 67 27.10 -6.10 16.26
CA GLU A 67 28.33 -6.65 15.72
C GLU A 67 28.16 -7.13 14.28
N GLU A 68 27.08 -7.85 13.97
CA GLU A 68 26.80 -8.30 12.61
C GLU A 68 26.57 -7.11 11.67
N ILE A 69 25.82 -6.09 12.10
CA ILE A 69 25.61 -4.85 11.32
C ILE A 69 26.96 -4.22 10.96
N THR A 70 27.84 -4.05 11.94
CA THR A 70 29.14 -3.38 11.75
C THR A 70 30.17 -4.23 11.00
N GLN A 71 30.11 -5.55 11.11
CA GLN A 71 31.09 -6.45 10.50
C GLN A 71 30.72 -6.90 9.08
N ARG A 72 29.43 -6.93 8.74
CA ARG A 72 28.95 -7.54 7.49
C ARG A 72 28.55 -6.51 6.43
N ASN A 73 28.04 -5.36 6.83
CA ASN A 73 27.66 -4.33 5.87
C ASN A 73 28.92 -3.72 5.22
N LEU A 74 28.88 -3.59 3.90
CA LEU A 74 29.98 -3.07 3.08
C LEU A 74 29.81 -1.59 2.72
N ALA A 75 28.68 -0.98 3.07
CA ALA A 75 28.40 0.43 2.85
C ALA A 75 28.39 1.17 4.20
N SER A 76 29.02 2.33 4.22
CA SER A 76 28.95 3.24 5.36
C SER A 76 27.58 3.91 5.45
N ARG A 77 27.19 4.34 6.65
CA ARG A 77 25.93 5.07 6.88
C ARG A 77 25.84 6.36 6.06
N TYR A 78 26.97 7.04 5.83
CA TYR A 78 27.03 8.25 5.00
C TYR A 78 26.79 7.95 3.52
N GLU A 79 27.43 6.90 2.96
CA GLU A 79 27.17 6.48 1.59
C GLU A 79 25.69 6.15 1.38
N VAL A 80 25.09 5.43 2.33
CA VAL A 80 23.67 5.07 2.29
C VAL A 80 22.79 6.32 2.32
N ALA A 81 22.99 7.22 3.29
CA ALA A 81 22.22 8.45 3.38
C ALA A 81 22.34 9.32 2.11
N ARG A 82 23.55 9.45 1.56
CA ARG A 82 23.78 10.20 0.31
C ARG A 82 22.99 9.61 -0.85
N ASP A 83 23.08 8.30 -1.06
CA ASP A 83 22.44 7.64 -2.19
C ASP A 83 20.90 7.65 -2.07
N VAL A 84 20.37 7.50 -0.84
CA VAL A 84 18.94 7.65 -0.55
C VAL A 84 18.46 9.06 -0.91
N ILE A 85 19.20 10.11 -0.58
CA ILE A 85 18.84 11.48 -0.95
C ILE A 85 18.86 11.68 -2.46
N ILE A 86 19.83 11.11 -3.18
CA ILE A 86 19.87 11.14 -4.65
C ILE A 86 18.62 10.47 -5.23
N GLU A 87 18.23 9.32 -4.70
CA GLU A 87 17.03 8.62 -5.13
C GLU A 87 15.76 9.43 -4.85
N GLN A 88 15.64 10.05 -3.67
CA GLN A 88 14.51 10.90 -3.32
C GLN A 88 14.41 12.13 -4.25
N ILE A 89 15.53 12.72 -4.69
CA ILE A 89 15.52 13.80 -5.69
C ILE A 89 14.89 13.33 -7.01
N ILE A 90 15.25 12.12 -7.47
CA ILE A 90 14.68 11.51 -8.69
C ILE A 90 13.19 11.22 -8.50
N GLN A 91 12.79 10.70 -7.34
CA GLN A 91 11.40 10.44 -6.99
C GLN A 91 10.57 11.74 -6.98
N ILE A 92 11.06 12.80 -6.35
CA ILE A 92 10.40 14.12 -6.32
C ILE A 92 10.25 14.67 -7.74
N ALA A 93 11.30 14.64 -8.55
CA ALA A 93 11.25 15.13 -9.93
C ALA A 93 10.23 14.34 -10.77
N THR A 94 10.21 13.01 -10.63
CA THR A 94 9.27 12.15 -11.36
C THR A 94 7.84 12.33 -10.85
N SER A 95 7.65 12.49 -9.54
CA SER A 95 6.35 12.78 -8.92
C SER A 95 5.81 14.14 -9.35
N ALA A 96 6.68 15.15 -9.51
CA ALA A 96 6.31 16.44 -10.09
C ALA A 96 5.79 16.28 -11.52
N VAL A 97 6.52 15.56 -12.38
CA VAL A 97 6.07 15.27 -13.75
C VAL A 97 4.75 14.51 -13.76
N LEU A 98 4.62 13.47 -12.93
CA LEU A 98 3.38 12.70 -12.80
C LEU A 98 2.21 13.60 -12.38
N SER A 99 2.40 14.43 -11.36
CA SER A 99 1.38 15.34 -10.83
C SER A 99 0.96 16.41 -11.85
N LEU A 100 1.87 16.85 -12.73
CA LEU A 100 1.54 17.75 -13.83
C LEU A 100 0.70 17.10 -14.93
N THR A 101 0.64 15.76 -14.99
CA THR A 101 -0.27 15.05 -15.90
C THR A 101 -1.67 14.84 -15.32
N GLU A 102 -1.89 15.19 -14.05
CA GLU A 102 -3.19 15.04 -13.39
C GLU A 102 -4.07 16.27 -13.64
N ALA A 103 -5.35 16.03 -13.88
CA ALA A 103 -6.33 17.09 -13.88
C ALA A 103 -6.53 17.63 -12.45
N GLN A 104 -6.81 18.93 -12.32
CA GLN A 104 -7.17 19.51 -11.03
C GLN A 104 -8.38 18.77 -10.45
N GLN A 105 -8.25 18.28 -9.22
CA GLN A 105 -9.33 17.58 -8.55
C GLN A 105 -10.49 18.54 -8.28
N MET A 106 -11.70 18.09 -8.61
CA MET A 106 -12.94 18.82 -8.37
C MET A 106 -13.76 18.10 -7.30
N THR A 107 -14.55 18.86 -6.55
CA THR A 107 -15.46 18.40 -5.49
C THR A 107 -16.83 19.07 -5.65
N GLY A 108 -17.85 18.59 -4.95
CA GLY A 108 -19.22 19.09 -4.98
C GLY A 108 -20.21 18.18 -5.70
N MET A 109 -19.74 17.12 -6.36
CA MET A 109 -20.55 16.14 -7.09
C MET A 109 -20.81 14.86 -6.30
N GLU A 110 -20.40 14.78 -5.04
CA GLU A 110 -20.40 13.55 -4.24
C GLU A 110 -21.82 12.99 -4.05
N ASP A 111 -22.78 13.85 -3.69
CA ASP A 111 -24.19 13.44 -3.52
C ASP A 111 -24.82 13.00 -4.84
N TYR A 112 -24.42 13.62 -5.95
CA TYR A 112 -24.83 13.21 -7.29
C TYR A 112 -24.26 11.84 -7.64
N ASP A 113 -22.96 11.60 -7.43
CA ASP A 113 -22.32 10.31 -7.72
C ASP A 113 -22.89 9.18 -6.86
N VAL A 114 -23.14 9.45 -5.58
CA VAL A 114 -23.84 8.52 -4.68
C VAL A 114 -25.25 8.22 -5.20
N ALA A 115 -26.01 9.24 -5.63
CA ALA A 115 -27.34 9.04 -6.20
C ALA A 115 -27.31 8.27 -7.54
N VAL A 116 -26.26 8.41 -8.35
CA VAL A 116 -26.02 7.59 -9.54
C VAL A 116 -25.81 6.12 -9.14
N TRP A 117 -25.03 5.85 -8.10
CA TRP A 117 -24.89 4.48 -7.56
C TRP A 117 -26.21 3.94 -6.99
N ALA A 118 -26.99 4.76 -6.29
CA ALA A 118 -28.31 4.38 -5.80
C ALA A 118 -29.27 4.05 -6.96
N THR A 119 -29.21 4.81 -8.05
CA THR A 119 -29.92 4.50 -9.31
C THR A 119 -29.48 3.15 -9.87
N ARG A 120 -28.18 2.86 -9.93
CA ARG A 120 -27.65 1.55 -10.39
C ARG A 120 -28.15 0.40 -9.52
N ILE A 121 -28.20 0.58 -8.21
CA ILE A 121 -28.74 -0.41 -7.26
C ILE A 121 -30.25 -0.62 -7.48
N ARG A 122 -31.01 0.46 -7.64
CA ARG A 122 -32.45 0.43 -7.98
C ARG A 122 -32.70 -0.33 -9.29
N LEU A 123 -31.88 -0.08 -10.31
CA LEU A 123 -31.96 -0.78 -11.58
C LEU A 123 -31.57 -2.27 -11.45
N ALA A 124 -30.54 -2.58 -10.66
CA ALA A 124 -30.12 -3.97 -10.42
C ALA A 124 -31.22 -4.80 -9.74
N GLN A 125 -32.02 -4.19 -8.86
CA GLN A 125 -33.16 -4.87 -8.25
C GLN A 125 -34.19 -5.36 -9.27
N ARG A 126 -34.33 -4.72 -10.44
CA ARG A 126 -35.28 -5.16 -11.48
C ARG A 126 -34.99 -6.57 -11.99
N ALA A 127 -33.76 -7.07 -11.85
CA ALA A 127 -33.40 -8.44 -12.17
C ALA A 127 -33.82 -9.45 -11.09
N LEU A 128 -34.08 -9.02 -9.86
CA LEU A 128 -34.34 -9.90 -8.71
C LEU A 128 -35.58 -10.80 -8.90
N PRO A 129 -36.73 -10.30 -9.39
CA PRO A 129 -37.89 -11.18 -9.66
C PRO A 129 -37.57 -12.29 -10.65
N THR A 130 -36.79 -11.97 -11.70
CA THR A 130 -36.37 -12.94 -12.72
C THR A 130 -35.42 -13.97 -12.15
N ILE A 131 -34.41 -13.54 -11.37
CA ILE A 131 -33.44 -14.44 -10.71
C ILE A 131 -34.18 -15.41 -9.77
N LEU A 132 -35.11 -14.90 -8.96
CA LEU A 132 -35.91 -15.74 -8.07
C LEU A 132 -36.82 -16.70 -8.85
N GLY A 133 -37.41 -16.24 -9.96
CA GLY A 133 -38.21 -17.08 -10.84
C GLY A 133 -37.43 -18.27 -11.42
N VAL A 134 -36.16 -18.06 -11.82
CA VAL A 134 -35.26 -19.13 -12.27
C VAL A 134 -35.00 -20.16 -11.16
N LEU A 135 -34.97 -19.71 -9.90
CA LEU A 135 -34.83 -20.58 -8.73
C LEU A 135 -36.17 -21.21 -8.26
N GLY A 136 -37.25 -21.06 -9.02
CA GLY A 136 -38.57 -21.60 -8.69
C GLY A 136 -39.33 -20.82 -7.62
N LEU A 137 -38.88 -19.59 -7.28
CA LEU A 137 -39.48 -18.75 -6.25
C LEU A 137 -40.37 -17.67 -6.89
N ASN A 138 -41.62 -17.57 -6.41
CA ASN A 138 -42.54 -16.52 -6.84
C ASN A 138 -42.29 -15.22 -6.06
N ALA A 139 -41.42 -14.35 -6.61
CA ALA A 139 -41.05 -13.08 -5.98
C ALA A 139 -42.25 -12.17 -5.67
N ALA A 140 -43.28 -12.14 -6.52
CA ALA A 140 -44.48 -11.32 -6.30
C ALA A 140 -45.30 -11.79 -5.10
N SER A 141 -45.44 -13.11 -4.93
CA SER A 141 -46.12 -13.70 -3.76
C SER A 141 -45.35 -13.41 -2.47
N ILE A 142 -44.03 -13.61 -2.48
CA ILE A 142 -43.16 -13.33 -1.32
C ILE A 142 -43.22 -11.84 -0.97
N SER A 143 -43.07 -10.95 -1.96
CA SER A 143 -43.16 -9.50 -1.77
C SER A 143 -44.49 -9.09 -1.12
N LYS A 144 -45.63 -9.60 -1.63
CA LYS A 144 -46.96 -9.32 -1.06
C LYS A 144 -47.08 -9.76 0.40
N ASN A 145 -46.56 -10.93 0.75
CA ASN A 145 -46.58 -11.45 2.13
C ASN A 145 -45.70 -10.63 3.07
N MET A 146 -44.61 -10.03 2.57
CA MET A 146 -43.69 -9.21 3.36
C MET A 146 -44.06 -7.74 3.42
N ALA A 147 -44.96 -7.25 2.56
CA ALA A 147 -45.25 -5.83 2.40
C ALA A 147 -45.67 -5.12 3.70
N ALA A 148 -46.40 -5.80 4.59
CA ALA A 148 -46.87 -5.23 5.84
C ALA A 148 -45.78 -5.18 6.94
N SER A 149 -44.89 -6.17 6.99
CA SER A 149 -43.88 -6.28 8.06
C SER A 149 -42.52 -5.72 7.66
N HIS A 150 -42.15 -5.83 6.39
CA HIS A 150 -40.86 -5.44 5.84
C HIS A 150 -41.04 -4.72 4.49
N PRO A 151 -41.65 -3.52 4.47
CA PRO A 151 -42.01 -2.82 3.22
C PRO A 151 -40.81 -2.54 2.31
N LEU A 152 -39.63 -2.24 2.88
CA LEU A 152 -38.41 -2.03 2.09
C LEU A 152 -37.90 -3.30 1.39
N LEU A 153 -38.05 -4.45 2.04
CA LEU A 153 -37.66 -5.74 1.48
C LEU A 153 -38.69 -6.19 0.44
N ALA A 154 -39.98 -5.97 0.71
CA ALA A 154 -41.04 -6.21 -0.25
C ALA A 154 -40.84 -5.41 -1.54
N GLY A 155 -40.47 -4.12 -1.45
CA GLY A 155 -40.17 -3.31 -2.63
C GLY A 155 -38.94 -3.79 -3.41
N ALA A 156 -37.90 -4.28 -2.71
CA ALA A 156 -36.73 -4.87 -3.36
C ALA A 156 -37.10 -6.14 -4.14
N LEU A 157 -37.86 -7.04 -3.49
CA LEU A 157 -38.41 -8.26 -4.09
C LEU A 157 -39.37 -7.96 -5.26
N ALA A 158 -40.02 -6.80 -5.26
CA ALA A 158 -40.86 -6.31 -6.35
C ALA A 158 -40.06 -5.64 -7.49
N GLY A 159 -38.73 -5.81 -7.53
CA GLY A 159 -37.89 -5.25 -8.57
C GLY A 159 -37.47 -3.80 -8.34
N GLY A 160 -37.43 -3.36 -7.10
CA GLY A 160 -37.15 -1.96 -6.73
C GLY A 160 -38.37 -1.04 -6.86
N HIS A 161 -39.59 -1.59 -6.79
CA HIS A 161 -40.80 -0.79 -6.83
C HIS A 161 -41.20 -0.36 -5.41
N TYR A 162 -41.11 0.94 -5.14
CA TYR A 162 -41.33 1.54 -3.83
C TYR A 162 -42.38 2.66 -3.89
N PRO A 163 -43.68 2.33 -4.00
CA PRO A 163 -44.73 3.33 -4.23
C PRO A 163 -44.93 4.29 -3.05
N PHE A 164 -44.50 3.88 -1.85
CA PHE A 164 -44.60 4.66 -0.62
C PHE A 164 -43.37 5.57 -0.37
N LEU A 165 -42.28 5.40 -1.11
CA LEU A 165 -41.09 6.23 -0.97
C LEU A 165 -41.16 7.40 -1.93
N THR A 166 -41.62 8.54 -1.43
CA THR A 166 -41.64 9.81 -2.18
C THR A 166 -41.01 10.93 -1.38
N THR A 167 -40.49 11.94 -2.08
CA THR A 167 -39.95 13.19 -1.55
C THR A 167 -40.44 14.36 -2.39
N THR A 168 -40.23 15.61 -1.97
CA THR A 168 -40.53 16.80 -2.78
C THR A 168 -39.27 17.28 -3.50
N LEU A 169 -39.39 17.59 -4.80
CA LEU A 169 -38.26 18.04 -5.63
C LEU A 169 -37.82 19.48 -5.32
N ASP A 170 -38.79 20.35 -5.08
CA ASP A 170 -38.63 21.76 -4.77
C ASP A 170 -39.79 22.15 -3.85
N GLY A 171 -39.53 22.94 -2.81
CA GLY A 171 -40.53 23.36 -1.83
C GLY A 171 -41.70 24.16 -2.43
N ILE A 172 -41.59 24.57 -3.69
CA ILE A 172 -42.51 25.46 -4.39
C ILE A 172 -43.71 24.71 -5.03
N THR A 173 -43.49 23.58 -5.72
CA THR A 173 -44.56 22.85 -6.43
C THR A 173 -45.18 21.74 -5.60
N GLY A 174 -44.48 21.27 -4.54
CA GLY A 174 -44.95 20.19 -3.66
C GLY A 174 -45.23 18.85 -4.36
N THR A 175 -44.85 18.70 -5.63
CA THR A 175 -45.15 17.47 -6.40
C THR A 175 -44.32 16.32 -5.84
N PRO A 176 -44.96 15.22 -5.39
CA PRO A 176 -44.23 14.07 -4.88
C PRO A 176 -43.48 13.38 -6.02
N VAL A 177 -42.18 13.20 -5.84
CA VAL A 177 -41.30 12.45 -6.75
C VAL A 177 -40.78 11.20 -6.03
N PRO A 178 -40.42 10.12 -6.74
CA PRO A 178 -39.87 8.93 -6.10
C PRO A 178 -38.62 9.24 -5.28
N ALA A 179 -38.43 8.53 -4.16
CA ALA A 179 -37.25 8.64 -3.31
C ALA A 179 -36.46 7.32 -3.28
N PHE A 180 -35.16 7.40 -2.99
CA PHE A 180 -34.34 6.22 -2.71
C PHE A 180 -34.68 5.67 -1.32
N ALA A 181 -34.66 4.34 -1.19
CA ALA A 181 -34.71 3.70 0.11
C ALA A 181 -33.41 3.97 0.87
N THR A 182 -33.51 4.06 2.20
CA THR A 182 -32.34 4.30 3.07
C THR A 182 -31.22 3.29 2.82
N TRP A 183 -31.55 2.00 2.63
CA TRP A 183 -30.56 0.98 2.37
C TRP A 183 -29.89 1.14 0.99
N GLU A 184 -30.62 1.62 -0.03
CA GLU A 184 -30.05 1.89 -1.36
C GLU A 184 -28.99 2.98 -1.26
N LEU A 185 -29.28 4.05 -0.52
CA LEU A 185 -28.33 5.13 -0.26
C LEU A 185 -27.14 4.66 0.59
N LEU A 186 -27.35 3.81 1.60
CA LEU A 186 -26.26 3.26 2.42
C LEU A 186 -25.31 2.38 1.58
N VAL A 187 -25.85 1.49 0.75
CA VAL A 187 -25.04 0.66 -0.15
C VAL A 187 -24.34 1.53 -1.21
N ALA A 188 -25.02 2.54 -1.75
CA ALA A 188 -24.41 3.48 -2.69
C ALA A 188 -23.25 4.27 -2.07
N LYS A 189 -23.42 4.76 -0.83
CA LYS A 189 -22.35 5.43 -0.07
C LYS A 189 -21.20 4.47 0.22
N ALA A 190 -21.48 3.23 0.60
CA ALA A 190 -20.44 2.22 0.81
C ALA A 190 -19.68 1.91 -0.49
N LEU A 191 -20.37 1.80 -1.63
CA LEU A 191 -19.75 1.63 -2.94
C LEU A 191 -18.82 2.79 -3.27
N TYR A 192 -19.32 4.01 -3.17
CA TYR A 192 -18.61 5.23 -3.55
C TYR A 192 -17.42 5.54 -2.62
N TRP A 193 -17.63 5.53 -1.31
CA TRP A 193 -16.62 5.98 -0.34
C TRP A 193 -15.65 4.90 0.13
N ILE A 194 -16.03 3.62 0.06
CA ILE A 194 -15.27 2.53 0.66
C ILE A 194 -14.86 1.50 -0.39
N ILE A 195 -15.82 0.83 -1.03
CA ILE A 195 -15.55 -0.35 -1.85
C ILE A 195 -14.72 0.02 -3.09
N ILE A 196 -15.10 1.07 -3.84
CA ILE A 196 -14.37 1.47 -5.05
C ILE A 196 -12.96 1.95 -4.70
N PRO A 197 -12.75 2.93 -3.79
CA PRO A 197 -11.40 3.34 -3.37
C PRO A 197 -10.55 2.17 -2.84
N SER A 198 -11.13 1.25 -2.06
CA SER A 198 -10.40 0.09 -1.52
C SER A 198 -10.01 -0.89 -2.62
N PHE A 199 -10.90 -1.12 -3.59
CA PHE A 199 -10.61 -1.96 -4.75
C PHE A 199 -9.51 -1.34 -5.62
N GLN A 200 -9.55 -0.03 -5.86
CA GLN A 200 -8.48 0.67 -6.58
C GLN A 200 -7.14 0.56 -5.84
N MET A 201 -7.12 0.79 -4.52
CA MET A 201 -5.92 0.60 -3.70
C MET A 201 -5.38 -0.83 -3.80
N TRP A 202 -6.26 -1.83 -3.73
CA TRP A 202 -5.90 -3.24 -3.89
C TRP A 202 -5.30 -3.53 -5.27
N VAL A 203 -5.87 -2.99 -6.35
CA VAL A 203 -5.31 -3.12 -7.70
C VAL A 203 -3.92 -2.48 -7.78
N ALA A 204 -3.71 -1.29 -7.19
CA ALA A 204 -2.41 -0.63 -7.17
C ALA A 204 -1.35 -1.47 -6.43
N ILE A 205 -1.72 -2.01 -5.26
CA ILE A 205 -0.86 -2.91 -4.47
C ILE A 205 -0.50 -4.16 -5.25
N CYS A 206 -1.48 -4.86 -5.84
CA CYS A 206 -1.23 -6.07 -6.63
C CYS A 206 -0.37 -5.80 -7.87
N PHE A 207 -0.56 -4.64 -8.52
CA PHE A 207 0.28 -4.24 -9.64
C PHE A 207 1.72 -3.98 -9.18
N LEU A 208 1.92 -3.22 -8.10
CA LEU A 208 3.25 -2.91 -7.58
C LEU A 208 4.00 -4.18 -7.15
N ASP A 209 3.36 -5.09 -6.41
CA ASP A 209 3.94 -6.38 -6.02
C ASP A 209 4.40 -7.19 -7.24
N THR A 210 3.56 -7.21 -8.28
CA THR A 210 3.88 -7.92 -9.53
C THR A 210 5.06 -7.28 -10.23
N TRP A 211 5.03 -5.96 -10.38
CA TRP A 211 6.10 -5.20 -11.01
C TRP A 211 7.44 -5.42 -10.30
N GLN A 212 7.46 -5.22 -8.98
CA GLN A 212 8.68 -5.35 -8.19
C GLN A 212 9.17 -6.79 -8.15
N TYR A 213 8.30 -7.79 -7.98
CA TYR A 213 8.73 -9.20 -8.02
C TYR A 213 9.51 -9.54 -9.30
N PHE A 214 8.95 -9.21 -10.48
CA PHE A 214 9.55 -9.61 -11.75
C PHE A 214 10.86 -8.87 -12.02
N TRP A 215 10.92 -7.57 -11.73
CA TRP A 215 12.16 -6.81 -11.88
C TRP A 215 13.23 -7.21 -10.87
N HIS A 216 12.85 -7.41 -9.61
CA HIS A 216 13.75 -7.83 -8.55
C HIS A 216 14.36 -9.21 -8.85
N ARG A 217 13.51 -10.17 -9.23
CA ARG A 217 13.97 -11.49 -9.69
C ARG A 217 14.84 -11.38 -10.95
N ALA A 218 14.48 -10.56 -11.92
CA ALA A 218 15.29 -10.37 -13.13
C ALA A 218 16.69 -9.81 -12.78
N MET A 219 16.76 -8.85 -11.87
CA MET A 219 18.01 -8.27 -11.39
C MET A 219 18.89 -9.29 -10.67
N HIS A 220 18.31 -10.25 -9.94
CA HIS A 220 19.07 -11.34 -9.32
C HIS A 220 19.54 -12.43 -10.28
N LEU A 221 18.71 -12.77 -11.28
CA LEU A 221 19.01 -13.87 -12.19
C LEU A 221 19.92 -13.44 -13.35
N ASN A 222 19.85 -12.18 -13.76
CA ASN A 222 20.72 -11.62 -14.77
C ASN A 222 22.03 -11.12 -14.13
N LYS A 223 23.15 -11.80 -14.41
CA LYS A 223 24.47 -11.46 -13.86
C LYS A 223 24.84 -9.99 -14.08
N TRP A 224 24.54 -9.42 -15.24
CA TRP A 224 24.90 -8.04 -15.55
C TRP A 224 24.08 -7.05 -14.71
N MET A 225 22.75 -7.25 -14.62
CA MET A 225 21.88 -6.39 -13.81
C MET A 225 22.25 -6.49 -12.33
N TYR A 226 22.54 -7.70 -11.85
CA TYR A 226 23.01 -7.90 -10.48
C TYR A 226 24.29 -7.11 -10.23
N THR A 227 25.36 -7.34 -11.01
CA THR A 227 26.67 -6.74 -10.71
C THR A 227 26.69 -5.22 -10.83
N HIS A 228 25.89 -4.64 -11.73
CA HIS A 228 25.93 -3.20 -12.00
C HIS A 228 24.89 -2.39 -11.21
N TRP A 229 23.75 -2.99 -10.89
CA TRP A 229 22.66 -2.31 -10.21
C TRP A 229 22.45 -2.89 -8.82
N HIS A 230 21.94 -4.12 -8.75
CA HIS A 230 21.34 -4.65 -7.53
C HIS A 230 22.35 -5.11 -6.45
N ALA A 231 23.59 -5.40 -6.84
CA ALA A 231 24.66 -5.69 -5.89
C ALA A 231 24.96 -4.51 -4.95
N ARG A 232 24.59 -3.27 -5.34
CA ARG A 232 24.69 -2.11 -4.46
C ARG A 232 23.76 -2.26 -3.26
N HIS A 233 22.49 -2.57 -3.50
CA HIS A 233 21.48 -2.82 -2.47
C HIS A 233 21.96 -3.92 -1.50
N HIS A 234 22.47 -5.03 -2.05
CA HIS A 234 23.05 -6.14 -1.28
C HIS A 234 24.41 -5.88 -0.63
N ARG A 235 24.98 -4.66 -0.70
CA ARG A 235 26.09 -4.28 0.20
C ARG A 235 25.61 -4.17 1.67
N LEU A 236 24.30 -4.12 1.89
CA LEU A 236 23.67 -4.16 3.22
C LEU A 236 23.17 -5.58 3.56
N TYR A 237 24.09 -6.52 3.79
CA TYR A 237 23.78 -7.89 4.22
C TYR A 237 22.94 -7.98 5.50
N VAL A 238 23.05 -6.96 6.34
CA VAL A 238 22.24 -6.78 7.54
C VAL A 238 21.48 -5.46 7.35
N PRO A 239 20.28 -5.51 6.76
CA PRO A 239 19.49 -4.32 6.46
C PRO A 239 19.16 -3.50 7.71
N TYR A 240 18.99 -2.20 7.50
CA TYR A 240 18.44 -1.27 8.49
C TYR A 240 17.51 -0.27 7.78
N ALA A 241 16.59 0.32 8.54
CA ALA A 241 15.42 1.03 8.00
C ALA A 241 15.72 2.11 6.93
N TYR A 242 16.59 3.08 7.23
CA TYR A 242 16.97 4.12 6.25
C TYR A 242 17.90 3.62 5.13
N GLY A 243 18.22 2.32 5.09
CA GLY A 243 18.91 1.66 3.99
C GLY A 243 17.97 1.12 2.92
N ALA A 244 16.64 1.20 3.11
CA ALA A 244 15.67 0.57 2.22
C ALA A 244 15.69 1.11 0.77
N LEU A 245 16.11 2.36 0.58
CA LEU A 245 16.28 3.01 -0.74
C LEU A 245 17.77 3.16 -1.08
N TYR A 246 18.62 2.26 -0.59
CA TYR A 246 20.02 2.25 -0.96
C TYR A 246 20.22 1.49 -2.28
N ASN A 247 19.74 2.08 -3.37
CA ASN A 247 19.72 1.43 -4.67
C ASN A 247 20.64 2.13 -5.66
N HIS A 248 20.98 1.43 -6.75
CA HIS A 248 21.51 2.14 -7.91
C HIS A 248 20.40 3.06 -8.48
N PRO A 249 20.68 4.29 -8.96
CA PRO A 249 19.62 5.21 -9.42
C PRO A 249 18.66 4.63 -10.47
N VAL A 250 19.18 3.81 -11.39
CA VAL A 250 18.35 3.10 -12.39
C VAL A 250 17.42 2.08 -11.75
N GLU A 251 17.90 1.37 -10.73
CA GLU A 251 17.12 0.37 -10.01
C GLU A 251 16.01 1.02 -9.20
N GLY A 252 16.32 2.03 -8.37
CA GLY A 252 15.31 2.79 -7.62
C GLY A 252 14.30 3.49 -8.53
N PHE A 253 14.73 3.97 -9.70
CA PHE A 253 13.80 4.48 -10.70
C PHE A 253 12.87 3.39 -11.24
N VAL A 254 13.40 2.22 -11.65
CA VAL A 254 12.61 1.16 -12.27
C VAL A 254 11.68 0.48 -11.26
N LEU A 255 12.19 0.07 -10.10
CA LEU A 255 11.44 -0.67 -9.08
C LEU A 255 10.45 0.22 -8.32
N ASP A 256 10.93 1.36 -7.82
CA ASP A 256 10.17 2.15 -6.85
C ASP A 256 9.40 3.26 -7.56
N THR A 257 10.10 4.11 -8.30
CA THR A 257 9.51 5.33 -8.86
C THR A 257 8.54 5.04 -10.00
N LEU A 258 9.01 4.34 -11.04
CA LEU A 258 8.23 4.00 -12.22
C LEU A 258 7.16 2.95 -11.91
N GLY A 259 7.52 1.92 -11.12
CA GLY A 259 6.60 0.89 -10.68
C GLY A 259 5.39 1.46 -9.93
N ALA A 260 5.62 2.32 -8.93
CA ALA A 260 4.54 2.96 -8.20
C ALA A 260 3.75 3.95 -9.05
N GLY A 261 4.41 4.74 -9.92
CA GLY A 261 3.74 5.68 -10.82
C GLY A 261 2.80 5.00 -11.82
N ILE A 262 3.21 3.86 -12.39
CA ILE A 262 2.35 3.06 -13.28
C ILE A 262 1.21 2.40 -12.48
N ALA A 263 1.48 1.83 -11.30
CA ALA A 263 0.46 1.25 -10.44
C ALA A 263 -0.64 2.28 -10.11
N TYR A 264 -0.24 3.50 -9.77
CA TYR A 264 -1.12 4.64 -9.51
C TYR A 264 -2.06 4.93 -10.69
N LYS A 265 -1.52 5.00 -11.92
CA LYS A 265 -2.32 5.24 -13.14
C LYS A 265 -3.23 4.07 -13.49
N VAL A 266 -2.73 2.84 -13.44
CA VAL A 266 -3.48 1.62 -13.79
C VAL A 266 -4.66 1.40 -12.85
N ALA A 267 -4.50 1.75 -11.57
CA ALA A 267 -5.55 1.65 -10.57
C ALA A 267 -6.55 2.82 -10.59
N PHE A 268 -6.34 3.83 -11.43
CA PHE A 268 -7.15 5.05 -11.50
C PHE A 268 -7.26 5.76 -10.14
N LEU A 269 -6.18 5.77 -9.36
CA LEU A 269 -6.18 6.44 -8.06
C LEU A 269 -6.31 7.96 -8.25
N SER A 270 -7.18 8.57 -7.44
CA SER A 270 -7.19 10.03 -7.32
C SER A 270 -5.87 10.51 -6.70
N PRO A 271 -5.40 11.74 -6.94
CA PRO A 271 -4.17 12.25 -6.32
C PRO A 271 -4.11 12.05 -4.78
N ARG A 272 -5.24 12.22 -4.08
CA ARG A 272 -5.33 11.94 -2.63
C ARG A 272 -5.17 10.47 -2.27
N LEU A 273 -5.79 9.55 -3.02
CA LEU A 273 -5.56 8.12 -2.80
C LEU A 273 -4.12 7.73 -3.19
N GLY A 274 -3.56 8.39 -4.21
CA GLY A 274 -2.16 8.27 -4.60
C GLY A 274 -1.21 8.63 -3.47
N MET A 275 -1.44 9.75 -2.75
CA MET A 275 -0.66 10.10 -1.57
C MET A 275 -0.66 8.98 -0.52
N ALA A 276 -1.83 8.42 -0.21
CA ALA A 276 -1.94 7.31 0.74
C ALA A 276 -1.21 6.05 0.24
N PHE A 277 -1.33 5.73 -1.06
CA PHE A 277 -0.64 4.61 -1.69
C PHE A 277 0.88 4.78 -1.61
N PHE A 278 1.42 5.92 -2.05
CA PHE A 278 2.86 6.17 -2.04
C PHE A 278 3.44 6.19 -0.63
N VAL A 279 2.75 6.81 0.33
CA VAL A 279 3.15 6.78 1.74
C VAL A 279 3.13 5.34 2.28
N GLY A 280 2.05 4.59 2.05
CA GLY A 280 1.92 3.21 2.50
C GLY A 280 3.01 2.30 1.92
N SER A 281 3.26 2.39 0.61
CA SER A 281 4.35 1.66 -0.06
C SER A 281 5.72 2.04 0.51
N MET A 282 5.97 3.33 0.74
CA MET A 282 7.24 3.80 1.29
C MET A 282 7.48 3.29 2.72
N MET A 283 6.45 3.39 3.58
CA MET A 283 6.51 2.84 4.93
C MET A 283 6.76 1.34 4.90
N LYS A 284 6.10 0.62 3.98
CA LYS A 284 6.27 -0.82 3.84
C LYS A 284 7.69 -1.22 3.41
N THR A 285 8.26 -0.51 2.44
CA THR A 285 9.65 -0.73 2.00
C THR A 285 10.65 -0.52 3.14
N VAL A 286 10.45 0.53 3.96
CA VAL A 286 11.27 0.78 5.16
C VAL A 286 11.11 -0.33 6.20
N ASP A 287 9.87 -0.76 6.46
CA ASP A 287 9.56 -1.85 7.40
C ASP A 287 10.21 -3.17 6.98
N ASP A 288 10.20 -3.53 5.69
CA ASP A 288 10.87 -4.74 5.18
C ASP A 288 12.39 -4.75 5.39
N HIS A 289 13.00 -3.58 5.57
CA HIS A 289 14.43 -3.42 5.81
C HIS A 289 14.76 -3.02 7.24
N CYS A 290 13.78 -2.97 8.16
CA CYS A 290 13.99 -2.34 9.45
C CYS A 290 14.96 -3.09 10.37
N GLY A 291 15.17 -4.39 10.13
CA GLY A 291 16.03 -5.25 10.96
C GLY A 291 15.36 -5.78 12.23
N TYR A 292 14.05 -5.58 12.39
CA TYR A 292 13.27 -5.99 13.55
C TYR A 292 11.99 -6.75 13.15
N ALA A 293 11.67 -7.80 13.89
CA ALA A 293 10.40 -8.51 13.81
C ALA A 293 9.55 -8.18 15.05
N LEU A 294 9.01 -6.96 15.10
CA LEU A 294 8.24 -6.48 16.26
C LEU A 294 6.86 -7.15 16.29
N PRO A 295 6.42 -7.75 17.42
CA PRO A 295 5.17 -8.50 17.47
C PRO A 295 3.91 -7.62 17.45
N TRP A 296 4.05 -6.29 17.47
CA TRP A 296 2.95 -5.32 17.39
C TRP A 296 3.01 -4.48 16.11
N ASP A 297 3.89 -4.79 15.15
CA ASP A 297 3.97 -4.06 13.90
C ASP A 297 2.78 -4.42 12.99
N PRO A 298 1.83 -3.50 12.74
CA PRO A 298 0.67 -3.80 11.92
C PRO A 298 1.05 -4.11 10.46
N LEU A 299 2.11 -3.51 9.92
CA LEU A 299 2.53 -3.76 8.54
C LEU A 299 2.96 -5.22 8.38
N GLN A 300 3.76 -5.74 9.30
CA GLN A 300 4.22 -7.13 9.26
C GLN A 300 3.12 -8.17 9.51
N HIS A 301 2.00 -7.76 10.11
CA HIS A 301 0.84 -8.65 10.37
C HIS A 301 -0.19 -8.66 9.24
N ILE A 302 -0.41 -7.53 8.56
CA ILE A 302 -1.40 -7.45 7.47
C ILE A 302 -0.84 -7.91 6.12
N THR A 303 0.48 -7.92 5.98
CA THR A 303 1.16 -8.36 4.75
C THR A 303 1.88 -9.68 4.97
N SER A 304 2.07 -10.47 3.90
CA SER A 304 2.78 -11.74 4.02
C SER A 304 4.29 -11.61 3.81
N ASN A 305 4.76 -10.52 3.18
CA ASN A 305 6.16 -10.11 3.18
C ASN A 305 6.42 -9.24 4.42
N ASN A 306 7.56 -9.43 5.08
CA ASN A 306 7.95 -8.72 6.29
C ASN A 306 9.48 -8.70 6.44
N ALA A 307 9.96 -7.98 7.46
CA ALA A 307 11.38 -7.84 7.75
C ALA A 307 12.14 -9.17 7.78
N ALA A 308 11.62 -10.20 8.45
CA ALA A 308 12.30 -11.51 8.52
C ALA A 308 12.33 -12.24 7.17
N TYR A 309 11.25 -12.12 6.38
CA TYR A 309 11.17 -12.72 5.05
C TYR A 309 12.17 -12.08 4.08
N HIS A 310 12.23 -10.76 4.09
CA HIS A 310 13.15 -9.98 3.26
C HIS A 310 14.60 -10.07 3.75
N ASP A 311 14.82 -10.20 5.07
CA ASP A 311 16.17 -10.38 5.61
C ASP A 311 16.84 -11.66 5.10
N ILE A 312 16.10 -12.77 5.00
CA ILE A 312 16.58 -14.02 4.38
C ILE A 312 17.14 -13.75 2.98
N HIS A 313 16.46 -12.91 2.21
CA HIS A 313 16.87 -12.56 0.85
C HIS A 313 18.22 -11.83 0.81
N HIS A 314 18.48 -10.92 1.75
CA HIS A 314 19.77 -10.24 1.93
C HIS A 314 20.91 -11.15 2.42
N GLN A 315 20.59 -12.34 2.92
CA GLN A 315 21.61 -13.29 3.32
C GLN A 315 22.27 -13.94 2.10
N SER A 316 23.58 -14.17 2.16
CA SER A 316 24.35 -14.81 1.08
C SER A 316 23.81 -16.18 0.65
N TRP A 317 23.15 -16.88 1.58
CA TRP A 317 22.50 -18.18 1.35
C TRP A 317 21.05 -18.08 0.90
N GLY A 318 20.41 -16.90 0.96
CA GLY A 318 19.05 -16.64 0.50
C GLY A 318 18.96 -15.71 -0.73
N ILE A 319 20.09 -15.25 -1.26
CA ILE A 319 20.21 -14.30 -2.39
C ILE A 319 19.56 -14.73 -3.72
N LYS A 320 19.01 -15.94 -3.82
CA LYS A 320 18.26 -16.41 -5.00
C LYS A 320 16.82 -16.84 -4.67
N THR A 321 16.29 -16.34 -3.56
CA THR A 321 14.97 -16.68 -3.04
C THR A 321 14.29 -15.45 -2.45
N ASN A 322 12.98 -15.54 -2.17
CA ASN A 322 12.19 -14.49 -1.52
C ASN A 322 12.26 -13.14 -2.27
N PHE A 323 11.90 -13.14 -3.56
CA PHE A 323 11.97 -11.94 -4.41
C PHE A 323 10.75 -11.01 -4.27
N SER A 324 9.65 -11.47 -3.67
CA SER A 324 8.41 -10.71 -3.60
C SER A 324 8.53 -9.56 -2.61
N GLN A 325 8.12 -8.38 -3.05
CA GLN A 325 8.08 -7.15 -2.28
C GLN A 325 7.12 -6.16 -2.97
N PRO A 326 6.59 -5.15 -2.25
CA PRO A 326 6.76 -4.95 -0.81
C PRO A 326 5.67 -5.63 0.04
N PHE A 327 4.49 -5.97 -0.49
CA PHE A 327 3.36 -6.43 0.32
C PHE A 327 3.24 -7.95 0.43
N PHE A 328 2.99 -8.67 -0.66
CA PHE A 328 2.62 -10.09 -0.60
C PHE A 328 3.68 -11.01 -1.21
N THR A 329 3.72 -12.25 -0.74
CA THR A 329 4.67 -13.30 -1.18
C THR A 329 4.03 -14.26 -2.18
N ILE A 330 3.00 -13.81 -2.89
CA ILE A 330 2.19 -14.66 -3.78
C ILE A 330 3.07 -15.22 -4.90
N TRP A 331 3.89 -14.37 -5.52
CA TRP A 331 4.74 -14.75 -6.63
C TRP A 331 5.83 -15.75 -6.24
N ASP A 332 6.46 -15.59 -5.08
CA ASP A 332 7.41 -16.59 -4.57
C ASP A 332 6.78 -17.97 -4.34
N ARG A 333 5.53 -18.01 -3.90
CA ARG A 333 4.78 -19.27 -3.72
C ARG A 333 4.44 -19.90 -5.07
N LEU A 334 3.87 -19.12 -5.98
CA LEU A 334 3.43 -19.60 -7.30
C LEU A 334 4.58 -20.07 -8.18
N LEU A 335 5.73 -19.38 -8.10
CA LEU A 335 6.87 -19.64 -8.97
C LEU A 335 8.00 -20.40 -8.27
N GLY A 336 7.77 -20.87 -7.04
CA GLY A 336 8.69 -21.73 -6.31
C GLY A 336 10.02 -21.06 -5.92
N THR A 337 10.02 -19.73 -5.75
CA THR A 337 11.21 -18.95 -5.36
C THR A 337 11.25 -18.61 -3.88
N MET A 338 10.29 -19.09 -3.08
CA MET A 338 10.37 -19.01 -1.62
C MET A 338 11.52 -19.88 -1.07
N TRP A 339 12.26 -19.32 -0.13
CA TRP A 339 13.34 -20.01 0.55
C TRP A 339 12.84 -21.23 1.34
N LYS A 340 13.64 -22.31 1.33
CA LYS A 340 13.34 -23.57 2.04
C LYS A 340 14.56 -24.01 2.84
N GLY A 341 14.39 -24.23 4.14
CA GLY A 341 15.44 -24.76 5.03
C GLY A 341 15.24 -24.37 6.49
N ASP A 342 16.29 -24.55 7.31
CA ASP A 342 16.37 -24.03 8.68
C ASP A 342 17.19 -22.71 8.74
N ALA A 343 16.49 -21.57 8.80
CA ALA A 343 17.13 -20.26 8.76
C ALA A 343 17.77 -19.96 10.11
N LYS A 344 17.16 -20.46 11.20
CA LYS A 344 17.62 -20.27 12.58
C LYS A 344 19.04 -20.79 12.74
N LEU A 345 19.32 -22.00 12.26
CA LEU A 345 20.67 -22.57 12.29
C LEU A 345 21.70 -21.73 11.51
N LYS A 346 21.29 -21.07 10.42
CA LYS A 346 22.16 -20.19 9.63
C LYS A 346 22.47 -18.87 10.35
N TYR A 347 21.47 -18.28 10.99
CA TYR A 347 21.65 -17.08 11.81
C TYR A 347 22.52 -17.37 13.04
N GLU A 348 22.28 -18.47 13.76
CA GLU A 348 23.08 -18.88 14.91
C GLU A 348 24.57 -18.98 14.56
N ARG A 349 24.90 -19.64 13.44
CA ARG A 349 26.30 -19.74 12.96
C ARG A 349 26.91 -18.37 12.65
N THR A 350 26.12 -17.47 12.08
CA THR A 350 26.59 -16.13 11.70
C THR A 350 26.85 -15.28 12.95
N ARG A 351 25.96 -15.36 13.93
CA ARG A 351 26.10 -14.71 15.23
C ARG A 351 27.34 -15.19 15.99
N THR A 352 27.53 -16.51 16.12
CA THR A 352 28.73 -17.08 16.75
C THR A 352 30.00 -16.63 16.03
N THR A 353 29.98 -16.56 14.69
CA THR A 353 31.15 -16.08 13.92
C THR A 353 31.45 -14.61 14.19
N ALA A 354 30.43 -13.76 14.34
CA ALA A 354 30.58 -12.35 14.64
C ALA A 354 31.09 -12.12 16.08
N GLU A 355 30.60 -12.91 17.03
CA GLU A 355 31.05 -12.93 18.44
C GLU A 355 32.53 -13.34 18.54
N MET A 356 32.92 -14.46 17.93
CA MET A 356 34.33 -14.90 17.92
C MET A 356 35.27 -13.85 17.29
N LYS A 357 34.82 -13.16 16.24
CA LYS A 357 35.59 -12.05 15.62
C LYS A 357 35.71 -10.85 16.56
N LYS A 358 34.68 -10.53 17.34
CA LYS A 358 34.71 -9.46 18.35
C LYS A 358 35.71 -9.80 19.45
N GLU A 359 35.63 -11.01 20.01
CA GLU A 359 36.53 -11.50 21.06
C GLU A 359 37.99 -11.47 20.61
N ARG A 360 38.29 -12.02 19.43
CA ARG A 360 39.65 -11.99 18.87
C ARG A 360 40.19 -10.56 18.68
N LYS A 361 39.35 -9.61 18.25
CA LYS A 361 39.74 -8.20 18.13
C LYS A 361 40.02 -7.57 19.50
N ALA A 362 39.23 -7.90 20.52
CA ALA A 362 39.44 -7.43 21.88
C ALA A 362 40.76 -7.98 22.48
N GLU A 363 41.04 -9.26 22.26
CA GLU A 363 42.31 -9.90 22.66
C GLU A 363 43.52 -9.29 21.94
N MET A 364 43.44 -9.09 20.63
CA MET A 364 44.53 -8.42 19.90
C MET A 364 44.73 -6.97 20.37
N GLY A 365 43.64 -6.26 20.68
CA GLY A 365 43.68 -4.91 21.23
C GLY A 365 44.34 -4.84 22.60
N SER A 366 44.05 -5.80 23.50
CA SER A 366 44.65 -5.86 24.83
C SER A 366 46.13 -6.23 24.78
N VAL A 367 46.54 -7.14 23.89
CA VAL A 367 47.96 -7.48 23.67
C VAL A 367 48.74 -6.27 23.17
N VAL A 368 48.19 -5.49 22.22
CA VAL A 368 48.83 -4.27 21.72
C VAL A 368 48.88 -3.16 22.79
N ALA A 369 47.86 -3.05 23.65
CA ALA A 369 47.85 -2.11 24.76
C ALA A 369 48.92 -2.49 25.81
N ASN A 370 48.97 -3.76 26.23
CA ASN A 370 49.91 -4.25 27.24
C ASN A 370 51.37 -4.13 26.76
N GLY A 371 51.66 -4.49 25.50
CA GLY A 371 53.00 -4.34 24.92
C GLY A 371 53.48 -2.89 24.78
N LYS A 372 52.58 -1.90 24.79
CA LYS A 372 52.95 -0.47 24.84
C LYS A 372 53.21 0.04 26.25
N THR A 373 52.59 -0.55 27.27
CA THR A 373 52.87 -0.24 28.69
C THR A 373 54.20 -0.81 29.17
N GLU A 374 54.62 -1.97 28.66
CA GLU A 374 55.93 -2.55 29.01
C GLU A 374 57.12 -1.86 28.30
N ALA A 375 56.85 -1.04 27.27
CA ALA A 375 57.88 -0.32 26.51
C ALA A 375 58.13 1.13 26.97
N LYS A 376 57.55 1.55 28.11
CA LYS A 376 57.84 2.84 28.78
C LYS A 376 58.65 2.59 30.05
#